data_AF-A0AAP6YH54-F1
#
_entry.id   AF-A0AAP6YH54-F1
#
_cell.length_a   1.000
_cell.length_b   1.000
_cell.length_c   1.000
_cell.angle_alpha   90.00
_cell.angle_beta   90.00
_cell.angle_gamma   90.00
#
_symmetry.space_group_name_H-M   'P 1'
#
loop_
_entity.id
_entity.type
_entity.pdbx_description
1 polymer ?
#
loop_
_entity_poly.entity_id
_entity_poly.type
_entity_poly.pdbx_seq_one_letter_code
_entity_poly.pdbx_strand_id
1 'polypeptide(L)'
;MSDIHSLFTGVLPTHNHFGLRNTQALAGVSHVWQDFFARALAEQLGQEPGAQVAADPVPVDASVEPSAGSDLLTQIVTQRHCDVQDTEIAPPEPLFLPIAEFELELLPPAAVPFPEDEIVAQQRQQNFESGWVRPIVLTAGQPLPEPGPAPQPKPLFLPIAEFELDLLPPAAEPYPEEERVQQQKALDFDCGWARPLILNNLRLAA
;
A
#
# COMPACT_ATOMS: atom_id res chain seq x y z
N MET A 1 -27.37 -21.65 7.59
CA MET A 1 -27.23 -22.10 6.19
C MET A 1 -25.82 -22.65 6.09
N SER A 2 -25.71 -23.95 5.86
CA SER A 2 -24.48 -24.72 5.99
C SER A 2 -23.57 -24.44 4.79
N ASP A 3 -22.42 -23.83 5.04
CA ASP A 3 -21.39 -23.66 4.03
C ASP A 3 -20.77 -25.03 3.72
N ILE A 4 -21.23 -25.66 2.64
CA ILE A 4 -20.63 -26.88 2.13
C ILE A 4 -19.31 -26.48 1.48
N HIS A 5 -18.22 -26.60 2.24
CA HIS A 5 -16.89 -26.46 1.70
C HIS A 5 -16.63 -27.57 0.68
N SER A 6 -16.44 -27.19 -0.58
CA SER A 6 -16.01 -28.10 -1.64
C SER A 6 -14.69 -28.76 -1.22
N LEU A 7 -14.75 -30.04 -0.85
CA LEU A 7 -13.56 -30.82 -0.52
C LEU A 7 -12.73 -30.99 -1.80
N PHE A 8 -11.50 -30.49 -1.72
CA PHE A 8 -10.48 -30.60 -2.76
C PHE A 8 -10.34 -32.06 -3.20
N THR A 9 -10.69 -32.36 -4.45
CA THR A 9 -10.51 -33.70 -5.03
C THR A 9 -9.06 -33.83 -5.49
N GLY A 10 -8.19 -34.27 -4.58
CA GLY A 10 -6.76 -34.43 -4.83
C GLY A 10 -5.99 -34.58 -3.52
N VAL A 11 -4.90 -35.34 -3.55
CA VAL A 11 -4.09 -35.77 -2.38
C VAL A 11 -3.88 -34.63 -1.37
N LEU A 12 -4.25 -34.88 -0.12
CA LEU A 12 -4.02 -33.98 1.01
C LEU A 12 -2.50 -33.81 1.22
N PRO A 13 -1.96 -32.58 1.16
CA PRO A 13 -0.55 -32.36 1.45
C PRO A 13 -0.29 -32.64 2.93
N THR A 14 0.65 -33.54 3.23
CA THR A 14 0.99 -33.97 4.60
C THR A 14 1.64 -32.87 5.44
N HIS A 15 2.08 -31.79 4.81
CA HIS A 15 2.66 -30.61 5.46
C HIS A 15 2.29 -29.34 4.68
N ASN A 16 1.99 -28.28 5.44
CA ASN A 16 1.60 -26.94 4.98
C ASN A 16 0.43 -26.86 4.00
N HIS A 17 -0.75 -26.57 4.56
CA HIS A 17 -1.99 -26.32 3.81
C HIS A 17 -2.02 -24.90 3.22
N PHE A 18 -1.08 -24.59 2.33
CA PHE A 18 -0.96 -23.25 1.72
C PHE A 18 -2.24 -22.83 1.00
N GLY A 19 -2.92 -23.73 0.28
CA GLY A 19 -4.19 -23.42 -0.40
C GLY A 19 -5.31 -22.97 0.55
N LEU A 20 -5.48 -23.67 1.69
CA LEU A 20 -6.46 -23.31 2.72
C LEU A 20 -6.08 -22.01 3.44
N ARG A 21 -4.80 -21.83 3.78
CA ARG A 21 -4.32 -20.59 4.42
C ARG A 21 -4.47 -19.39 3.51
N ASN A 22 -4.20 -19.56 2.21
CA ASN A 22 -4.31 -18.49 1.23
C ASN A 22 -5.77 -18.12 0.98
N THR A 23 -6.67 -19.10 0.88
CA THR A 23 -8.11 -18.80 0.77
C THR A 23 -8.67 -18.19 2.06
N GLN A 24 -8.27 -18.65 3.24
CA GLN A 24 -8.71 -18.03 4.51
C GLN A 24 -8.18 -16.60 4.68
N ALA A 25 -6.93 -16.32 4.28
CA ALA A 25 -6.34 -15.00 4.40
C ALA A 25 -6.84 -14.02 3.32
N LEU A 26 -6.99 -14.48 2.08
CA LEU A 26 -7.36 -13.63 0.95
C LEU A 26 -8.87 -13.55 0.71
N ALA A 27 -9.70 -14.48 1.18
CA ALA A 27 -11.16 -14.40 0.98
C ALA A 27 -11.77 -13.18 1.69
N GLY A 28 -11.32 -12.87 2.91
CA GLY A 28 -11.79 -11.68 3.63
C GLY A 28 -11.38 -10.37 2.95
N VAL A 29 -10.14 -10.32 2.43
CA VAL A 29 -9.63 -9.16 1.68
C VAL A 29 -10.35 -9.02 0.34
N SER A 30 -10.60 -10.13 -0.37
CA SER A 30 -11.31 -10.14 -1.65
C SER A 30 -12.72 -9.60 -1.53
N HIS A 31 -13.45 -9.90 -0.44
CA HIS A 31 -14.82 -9.43 -0.26
C HIS A 31 -14.88 -7.91 -0.02
N VAL A 32 -13.96 -7.37 0.78
CA VAL A 32 -13.88 -5.92 1.05
C VAL A 32 -13.57 -5.14 -0.23
N TRP A 33 -12.64 -5.65 -1.05
CA TRP A 33 -12.34 -5.04 -2.35
C TRP A 33 -13.50 -5.18 -3.33
N GLN A 34 -14.17 -6.34 -3.40
CA GLN A 34 -15.34 -6.54 -4.26
C GLN A 34 -16.49 -5.60 -3.91
N ASP A 35 -16.80 -5.42 -2.62
CA ASP A 35 -17.84 -4.49 -2.16
C ASP A 35 -17.48 -3.03 -2.46
N PHE A 36 -16.19 -2.68 -2.35
CA PHE A 36 -15.69 -1.36 -2.72
C PHE A 36 -15.83 -1.11 -4.22
N PHE A 37 -15.41 -2.06 -5.07
CA PHE A 37 -15.56 -1.95 -6.53
C PHE A 37 -17.03 -1.94 -6.96
N ALA A 38 -17.89 -2.74 -6.33
CA ALA A 38 -19.33 -2.74 -6.62
C ALA A 38 -19.98 -1.40 -6.25
N ARG A 39 -19.59 -0.80 -5.11
CA ARG A 39 -20.05 0.54 -4.72
C ARG A 39 -19.52 1.62 -5.65
N ALA A 40 -18.24 1.59 -5.99
CA ALA A 40 -17.63 2.55 -6.91
C ALA A 40 -18.27 2.49 -8.31
N LEU A 41 -18.55 1.28 -8.82
CA LEU A 41 -19.28 1.10 -10.08
C LEU A 41 -20.73 1.58 -9.98
N ALA A 42 -21.44 1.29 -8.89
CA ALA A 42 -22.80 1.77 -8.70
C ALA A 42 -22.87 3.30 -8.59
N GLU A 43 -21.86 3.93 -7.98
CA GLU A 43 -21.74 5.38 -7.85
C GLU A 43 -21.42 6.03 -9.21
N GLN A 44 -20.53 5.42 -9.99
CA GLN A 44 -20.21 5.86 -11.35
C GLN A 44 -21.41 5.72 -12.30
N LEU A 45 -22.22 4.65 -12.14
CA LEU A 45 -23.47 4.47 -12.89
C LEU A 45 -24.59 5.40 -12.42
N GLY A 46 -24.56 5.86 -11.16
CA GLY A 46 -25.54 6.80 -10.59
C GLY A 46 -25.25 8.26 -10.90
N GLN A 47 -24.00 8.64 -11.20
CA GLN A 47 -23.59 10.03 -11.44
C GLN A 47 -23.56 10.49 -12.91
N GLU A 48 -23.71 9.58 -13.86
CA GLU A 48 -23.80 9.92 -15.28
C GLU A 48 -25.28 9.99 -15.73
N PRO A 49 -25.88 11.18 -15.91
CA PRO A 49 -27.20 11.33 -16.52
C PRO A 49 -27.13 11.10 -18.05
N GLY A 50 -26.59 9.94 -18.46
CA GLY A 50 -26.40 9.59 -19.87
C GLY A 50 -25.61 8.32 -20.19
N ALA A 51 -24.84 7.74 -19.26
CA ALA A 51 -23.94 6.61 -19.57
C ALA A 51 -24.63 5.24 -19.71
N GLN A 52 -25.93 5.16 -19.41
CA GLN A 52 -26.75 4.01 -19.78
C GLN A 52 -27.99 4.49 -20.54
N VAL A 53 -27.80 4.92 -21.78
CA VAL A 53 -28.82 4.63 -22.78
C VAL A 53 -28.69 3.14 -23.10
N ALA A 54 -29.18 2.29 -22.19
CA ALA A 54 -29.74 1.04 -22.64
C ALA A 54 -30.89 1.47 -23.55
N ALA A 55 -30.63 1.51 -24.86
CA ALA A 55 -31.66 1.82 -25.82
C ALA A 55 -32.75 0.77 -25.62
N ASP A 56 -33.90 1.20 -25.10
CA ASP A 56 -35.06 0.34 -24.97
C ASP A 56 -35.29 -0.32 -26.32
N PRO A 57 -35.48 -1.65 -26.39
CA PRO A 57 -35.71 -2.33 -27.66
C PRO A 57 -37.00 -1.79 -28.27
N VAL A 58 -36.86 -0.94 -29.28
CA VAL A 58 -37.98 -0.40 -30.04
C VAL A 58 -38.68 -1.60 -30.70
N PRO A 59 -40.01 -1.76 -30.53
CA PRO A 59 -40.74 -2.86 -31.14
C PRO A 59 -40.62 -2.76 -32.66
N VAL A 60 -39.87 -3.68 -33.27
CA VAL A 60 -39.66 -3.73 -34.72
C VAL A 60 -40.88 -4.39 -35.35
N ASP A 61 -41.57 -3.66 -36.23
CA ASP A 61 -42.65 -4.20 -37.05
C ASP A 61 -42.09 -5.26 -38.02
N ALA A 62 -42.56 -6.50 -37.89
CA ALA A 62 -42.10 -7.64 -38.68
C ALA A 62 -42.49 -7.56 -40.17
N SER A 63 -43.33 -6.59 -40.56
CA SER A 63 -43.71 -6.34 -41.96
C SER A 63 -42.70 -5.47 -42.72
N VAL A 64 -41.72 -4.89 -42.02
CA VAL A 64 -40.71 -3.99 -42.58
C VAL A 64 -39.37 -4.70 -42.67
N GLU A 65 -38.66 -4.55 -43.79
CA GLU A 65 -37.33 -5.12 -43.97
C GLU A 65 -36.34 -4.50 -42.95
N PRO A 66 -35.47 -5.30 -42.30
CA PRO A 66 -34.56 -4.81 -41.27
C PRO A 66 -33.49 -3.88 -41.87
N SER A 67 -33.66 -2.56 -41.69
CA SER A 67 -32.73 -1.53 -42.20
C SER A 67 -31.55 -1.24 -41.28
N ALA A 68 -31.55 -1.74 -40.04
CA ALA A 68 -30.54 -1.40 -39.04
C ALA A 68 -29.10 -1.63 -39.52
N GLY A 69 -28.88 -2.69 -40.33
CA GLY A 69 -27.58 -2.97 -40.94
C GLY A 69 -27.18 -1.96 -42.01
N SER A 70 -28.10 -1.55 -42.88
CA SER A 70 -27.83 -0.52 -43.91
C SER A 70 -27.64 0.86 -43.29
N ASP A 71 -28.37 1.16 -42.22
CA ASP A 71 -28.28 2.44 -41.51
C ASP A 71 -26.93 2.55 -40.79
N LEU A 72 -26.48 1.47 -40.12
CA LEU A 72 -25.14 1.39 -39.52
C LEU A 72 -24.03 1.47 -40.58
N LEU A 73 -24.17 0.75 -41.70
CA LEU A 73 -23.19 0.83 -42.78
C LEU A 73 -23.11 2.24 -43.36
N THR A 74 -24.24 2.92 -43.52
CA THR A 74 -24.28 4.32 -43.96
C THR A 74 -23.54 5.20 -42.97
N GLN A 75 -23.80 5.09 -41.66
CA GLN A 75 -23.09 5.86 -40.63
C GLN A 75 -21.58 5.62 -40.63
N ILE A 76 -21.14 4.37 -40.74
CA ILE A 76 -19.70 4.02 -40.80
C ILE A 76 -19.06 4.64 -42.05
N VAL A 77 -19.72 4.59 -43.19
CA VAL A 77 -19.21 5.21 -44.42
C VAL A 77 -19.10 6.72 -44.23
N THR A 78 -20.11 7.38 -43.65
CA THR A 78 -20.05 8.83 -43.38
C THR A 78 -18.90 9.19 -42.45
N GLN A 79 -18.71 8.43 -41.36
CA GLN A 79 -17.60 8.63 -40.41
C GLN A 79 -16.23 8.47 -41.08
N ARG A 80 -16.09 7.52 -41.99
CA ARG A 80 -14.84 7.30 -42.74
C ARG A 80 -14.52 8.42 -43.76
N HIS A 81 -15.53 9.18 -44.17
CA HIS A 81 -15.35 10.34 -45.04
C HIS A 81 -15.12 11.64 -44.25
N CYS A 82 -15.31 11.63 -42.93
CA CYS A 82 -14.93 12.76 -42.10
C CYS A 82 -13.40 12.85 -42.03
N ASP A 83 -12.85 14.02 -42.35
CA ASP A 83 -11.43 14.31 -42.18
C ASP A 83 -11.14 14.51 -40.68
N VAL A 84 -10.83 13.41 -39.99
CA VAL A 84 -10.44 13.42 -38.58
C VAL A 84 -8.95 13.78 -38.53
N GLN A 85 -8.65 15.01 -38.14
CA GLN A 85 -7.28 15.45 -37.90
C GLN A 85 -6.95 15.24 -36.42
N ASP A 86 -5.81 14.62 -36.15
CA ASP A 86 -5.28 14.51 -34.79
C ASP A 86 -4.92 15.91 -34.30
N THR A 87 -5.70 16.42 -33.33
CA THR A 87 -5.39 17.67 -32.66
C THR A 87 -4.51 17.38 -31.44
N GLU A 88 -3.29 17.91 -31.46
CA GLU A 88 -2.42 17.88 -30.29
C GLU A 88 -3.03 18.79 -29.20
N ILE A 89 -3.76 18.18 -28.26
CA ILE A 89 -4.30 18.89 -27.10
C ILE A 89 -3.14 19.10 -26.12
N ALA A 90 -2.49 20.25 -26.23
CA ALA A 90 -1.56 20.69 -25.19
C ALA A 90 -2.34 21.01 -23.91
N PRO A 91 -1.90 20.52 -22.74
CA PRO A 91 -2.49 20.96 -21.47
C PRO A 91 -2.35 22.49 -21.36
N PRO A 92 -3.36 23.18 -20.81
CA PRO A 92 -3.28 24.63 -20.66
C PRO A 92 -2.02 24.98 -19.86
N GLU A 93 -1.32 26.02 -20.30
CA GLU A 93 -0.16 26.50 -19.55
C GLU A 93 -0.58 26.74 -18.10
N PRO A 94 0.15 26.18 -17.12
CA PRO A 94 -0.12 26.46 -15.73
C PRO A 94 -0.04 27.97 -15.54
N LEU A 95 -1.16 28.57 -15.14
CA LEU A 95 -1.22 29.93 -14.61
C LEU A 95 -0.43 29.92 -13.30
N PHE A 96 0.89 29.89 -13.41
CA PHE A 96 1.75 30.32 -12.33
C PHE A 96 1.45 31.81 -12.18
N LEU A 97 0.73 32.16 -11.12
CA LEU A 97 0.94 33.46 -10.49
C LEU A 97 2.47 33.61 -10.38
N PRO A 98 3.05 34.77 -10.76
CA PRO A 98 4.48 35.01 -10.54
C PRO A 98 4.74 34.63 -9.09
N ILE A 99 5.59 33.60 -8.92
CA ILE A 99 5.93 32.89 -7.69
C ILE A 99 5.27 33.59 -6.52
N ALA A 100 4.14 33.07 -6.04
CA ALA A 100 3.47 33.64 -4.87
C ALA A 100 4.58 33.91 -3.85
N GLU A 101 4.91 35.19 -3.68
CA GLU A 101 5.92 35.64 -2.74
C GLU A 101 5.29 35.28 -1.41
N PHE A 102 5.53 34.06 -0.95
CA PHE A 102 5.15 33.63 0.37
C PHE A 102 5.83 34.64 1.29
N GLU A 103 5.04 35.48 1.94
CA GLU A 103 5.52 36.42 2.94
C GLU A 103 6.08 35.56 4.09
N LEU A 104 7.37 35.21 3.99
CA LEU A 104 8.09 34.42 5.00
C LEU A 104 8.09 35.16 6.35
N GLU A 105 7.85 36.47 6.34
CA GLU A 105 7.64 37.31 7.53
C GLU A 105 6.32 37.04 8.26
N LEU A 106 5.30 36.49 7.56
CA LEU A 106 4.03 36.09 8.19
C LEU A 106 4.08 34.67 8.78
N LEU A 107 5.13 33.90 8.50
CA LEU A 107 5.28 32.59 9.12
C LEU A 107 5.55 32.76 10.62
N PRO A 108 4.91 31.95 11.48
CA PRO A 108 5.27 31.92 12.87
C PRO A 108 6.76 31.58 12.99
N PRO A 109 7.48 32.21 13.94
CA PRO A 109 8.89 31.93 14.15
C PRO A 109 9.09 30.43 14.41
N ALA A 110 10.19 29.88 13.88
CA ALA A 110 10.53 28.48 14.06
C ALA A 110 10.51 28.12 15.55
N ALA A 111 9.94 26.95 15.87
CA ALA A 111 9.86 26.49 17.25
C ALA A 111 11.28 26.37 17.84
N VAL A 112 11.45 26.90 19.05
CA VAL A 112 12.71 26.78 19.79
C VAL A 112 12.92 25.29 20.11
N PRO A 113 14.12 24.72 19.86
CA PRO A 113 14.39 23.34 20.23
C PRO A 113 14.25 23.15 21.74
N PHE A 114 13.77 21.98 22.15
CA PHE A 114 13.69 21.62 23.56
C PHE A 114 15.08 21.68 24.22
N PRO A 115 15.17 22.14 25.48
CA PRO A 115 16.42 22.08 26.22
C PRO A 115 16.84 20.62 26.43
N GLU A 116 18.16 20.37 26.50
CA GLU A 116 18.72 19.01 26.59
C GLU A 116 18.14 18.22 27.77
N ASP A 117 17.90 18.87 28.90
CA ASP A 117 17.33 18.25 30.10
C ASP A 117 15.91 17.70 29.88
N GLU A 118 15.09 18.42 29.11
CA GLU A 118 13.72 17.99 28.78
C GLU A 118 13.73 16.83 27.79
N ILE A 119 14.66 16.83 26.83
CA ILE A 119 14.86 15.73 25.89
C ILE A 119 15.23 14.45 26.66
N VAL A 120 16.15 14.54 27.62
CA VAL A 120 16.55 13.40 28.48
C VAL A 120 15.36 12.90 29.32
N ALA A 121 14.55 13.81 29.87
CA ALA A 121 13.37 13.43 30.64
C ALA A 121 12.33 12.71 29.76
N GLN A 122 12.06 13.21 28.55
CA GLN A 122 11.14 12.59 27.60
C GLN A 122 11.64 11.21 27.15
N GLN A 123 12.93 11.07 26.87
CA GLN A 123 13.52 9.77 26.52
C GLN A 123 13.40 8.75 27.65
N ARG A 124 13.59 9.17 28.92
CA ARG A 124 13.38 8.29 30.08
C ARG A 124 11.92 7.82 30.18
N GLN A 125 10.97 8.72 29.96
CA GLN A 125 9.54 8.38 29.96
C GLN A 125 9.19 7.42 28.83
N GLN A 126 9.66 7.69 27.61
CA GLN A 126 9.46 6.79 26.46
C GLN A 126 10.06 5.41 26.70
N ASN A 127 11.25 5.33 27.29
CA ASN A 127 11.86 4.05 27.65
C ASN A 127 11.03 3.28 28.70
N PHE A 128 10.38 3.98 29.62
CA PHE A 128 9.47 3.37 30.60
C PHE A 128 8.19 2.85 29.95
N GLU A 129 7.59 3.61 29.03
CA GLU A 129 6.33 3.25 28.36
C GLU A 129 6.52 2.17 27.27
N SER A 130 7.61 2.25 26.51
CA SER A 130 7.92 1.30 25.42
C SER A 130 8.63 0.04 25.90
N GLY A 131 9.31 0.11 27.04
CA GLY A 131 10.00 -1.03 27.65
C GLY A 131 9.00 -2.04 28.17
N TRP A 132 9.15 -3.30 27.74
CA TRP A 132 8.47 -4.43 28.40
C TRP A 132 9.04 -4.61 29.80
N VAL A 133 8.49 -3.89 30.78
CA VAL A 133 8.80 -4.09 32.19
C VAL A 133 8.14 -5.40 32.62
N ARG A 134 8.93 -6.37 33.08
CA ARG A 134 8.38 -7.58 33.69
C ARG A 134 7.54 -7.14 34.90
N PRO A 135 6.22 -7.42 34.95
CA PRO A 135 5.45 -7.09 36.13
C PRO A 135 6.08 -7.83 37.31
N ILE A 136 6.58 -7.06 38.27
CA ILE A 136 7.04 -7.61 39.55
C ILE A 136 5.77 -8.05 40.27
N VAL A 137 5.42 -9.32 40.11
CA VAL A 137 4.37 -9.96 40.90
C VAL A 137 4.87 -10.00 42.34
N LEU A 138 4.43 -9.01 43.12
CA LEU A 138 4.35 -8.96 44.59
C LEU A 138 5.23 -9.96 45.34
N THR A 139 6.49 -9.59 45.59
CA THR A 139 7.20 -10.06 46.77
C THR A 139 7.57 -8.87 47.64
N ALA A 140 6.56 -8.25 48.24
CA ALA A 140 6.78 -7.19 49.22
C ALA A 140 7.60 -7.75 50.40
N GLY A 141 8.84 -7.29 50.55
CA GLY A 141 9.72 -7.60 51.69
C GLY A 141 10.63 -8.81 51.54
N GLN A 142 10.64 -9.51 50.40
CA GLN A 142 11.68 -10.51 50.12
C GLN A 142 12.83 -9.85 49.35
N PRO A 143 14.10 -10.17 49.67
CA PRO A 143 15.23 -9.73 48.85
C PRO A 143 15.04 -10.24 47.41
N LEU A 144 15.50 -9.45 46.43
CA LEU A 144 15.48 -9.90 45.03
C LEU A 144 16.13 -11.29 44.97
N PRO A 145 15.48 -12.30 44.36
CA PRO A 145 16.14 -13.58 44.15
C PRO A 145 17.40 -13.31 43.33
N GLU A 146 18.53 -13.88 43.76
CA GLU A 146 19.75 -13.82 42.96
C GLU A 146 19.41 -14.36 41.56
N PRO A 147 19.73 -13.60 40.49
CA PRO A 147 19.47 -14.07 39.14
C PRO A 147 20.16 -15.43 38.98
N GLY A 148 19.34 -16.45 38.75
CA GLY A 148 19.84 -17.80 38.50
C GLY A 148 20.83 -17.77 37.32
N PRO A 149 21.75 -18.74 37.25
CA PRO A 149 22.67 -18.84 36.13
C PRO A 149 21.88 -18.79 34.82
N ALA A 150 22.34 -17.96 33.88
CA ALA A 150 21.75 -17.90 32.55
C ALA A 150 21.60 -19.33 32.00
N PRO A 151 20.49 -19.65 31.30
CA PRO A 151 20.36 -20.96 30.68
C PRO A 151 21.61 -21.19 29.82
N GLN A 152 22.35 -22.26 30.12
CA GLN A 152 23.49 -22.62 29.30
C GLN A 152 22.99 -22.81 27.86
N PRO A 153 23.71 -22.27 26.86
CA PRO A 153 23.33 -22.45 25.47
C PRO A 153 23.25 -23.95 25.22
N LYS A 154 22.01 -24.45 25.08
CA LYS A 154 21.78 -25.84 24.76
C LYS A 154 22.26 -25.99 23.32
N PRO A 155 23.27 -26.82 23.03
CA PRO A 155 23.64 -27.06 21.64
C PRO A 155 22.39 -27.60 20.96
N LEU A 156 21.88 -26.85 19.99
CA LEU A 156 20.81 -27.31 19.12
C LEU A 156 21.42 -28.46 18.31
N PHE A 157 21.25 -29.69 18.80
CA PHE A 157 21.49 -30.90 18.02
C PHE A 157 20.41 -30.98 16.94
N LEU A 158 20.49 -30.07 15.96
CA LEU A 158 19.78 -30.21 14.70
C LEU A 158 20.54 -31.30 13.93
N PRO A 159 19.93 -32.45 13.61
CA PRO A 159 20.64 -33.54 12.93
C PRO A 159 21.10 -33.20 11.49
N ILE A 160 20.90 -31.97 10.99
CA ILE A 160 21.24 -31.55 9.61
C ILE A 160 21.69 -30.08 9.51
N ALA A 161 22.36 -29.49 10.50
CA ALA A 161 22.88 -28.13 10.31
C ALA A 161 24.12 -27.82 11.14
N GLU A 162 25.22 -28.52 10.87
CA GLU A 162 26.44 -27.75 10.65
C GLU A 162 26.10 -26.86 9.46
N PHE A 163 25.94 -25.55 9.66
CA PHE A 163 25.75 -24.65 8.52
C PHE A 163 26.97 -24.85 7.62
N GLU A 164 26.78 -25.47 6.46
CA GLU A 164 27.80 -25.57 5.43
C GLU A 164 28.05 -24.15 4.92
N LEU A 165 28.89 -23.40 5.64
CA LEU A 165 29.30 -22.04 5.30
C LEU A 165 29.95 -22.00 3.91
N ASP A 166 30.45 -23.14 3.44
CA ASP A 166 31.02 -23.35 2.11
C ASP A 166 29.95 -23.38 0.99
N LEU A 167 28.68 -23.66 1.32
CA LEU A 167 27.55 -23.55 0.39
C LEU A 167 26.95 -22.15 0.36
N LEU A 168 27.28 -21.28 1.33
CA LEU A 168 26.83 -19.91 1.27
C LEU A 168 27.54 -19.19 0.12
N PRO A 169 26.83 -18.35 -0.64
CA PRO A 169 27.50 -17.48 -1.59
C PRO A 169 28.55 -16.65 -0.85
N PRO A 170 29.70 -16.35 -1.50
CA PRO A 170 30.72 -15.51 -0.89
C PRO A 170 30.09 -14.20 -0.43
N ALA A 171 30.58 -13.69 0.70
CA ALA A 171 30.10 -12.42 1.25
C ALA A 171 30.19 -11.34 0.17
N ALA A 172 29.10 -10.59 0.00
CA ALA A 172 29.05 -9.52 -0.99
C ALA A 172 30.19 -8.52 -0.72
N GLU A 173 30.88 -8.10 -1.78
CA GLU A 173 31.90 -7.07 -1.67
C GLU A 173 31.27 -5.79 -1.12
N PRO A 174 31.90 -5.14 -0.13
CA PRO A 174 31.38 -3.88 0.39
C PRO A 174 31.40 -2.83 -0.73
N TYR A 175 30.32 -2.05 -0.82
CA TYR A 175 30.25 -0.95 -1.77
C TYR A 175 31.45 -0.02 -1.64
N PRO A 176 32.01 0.47 -2.77
CA PRO A 176 33.08 1.47 -2.74
C PRO A 176 32.60 2.74 -2.01
N GLU A 177 33.53 3.44 -1.37
CA GLU A 177 33.19 4.58 -0.49
C GLU A 177 32.39 5.67 -1.23
N GLU A 178 32.69 5.90 -2.50
CA GLU A 178 31.98 6.88 -3.34
C GLU A 178 30.50 6.50 -3.52
N GLU A 179 30.19 5.23 -3.79
CA GLU A 179 28.82 4.75 -3.92
C GLU A 179 28.08 4.78 -2.58
N ARG A 180 28.77 4.48 -1.47
CA ARG A 180 28.17 4.61 -0.13
C ARG A 180 27.79 6.05 0.19
N VAL A 181 28.65 7.02 -0.17
CA VAL A 181 28.36 8.45 0.02
C VAL A 181 27.19 8.89 -0.87
N GLN A 182 27.09 8.39 -2.10
CA GLN A 182 25.96 8.69 -2.98
C GLN A 182 24.65 8.10 -2.45
N GLN A 183 24.67 6.84 -2.01
CA GLN A 183 23.51 6.19 -1.40
C GLN A 183 23.09 6.90 -0.11
N GLN A 184 24.04 7.33 0.71
CA GLN A 184 23.77 8.08 1.93
C GLN A 184 23.07 9.42 1.60
N LYS A 185 23.58 10.18 0.62
CA LYS A 185 22.95 11.43 0.16
C LYS A 185 21.53 11.22 -0.37
N ALA A 186 21.31 10.15 -1.13
CA ALA A 186 19.97 9.80 -1.64
C ALA A 186 19.00 9.47 -0.50
N LEU A 187 19.45 8.68 0.48
CA LEU A 187 18.67 8.33 1.67
C LEU A 187 18.35 9.56 2.51
N ASP A 188 19.33 10.45 2.71
CA ASP A 188 19.16 11.70 3.46
C ASP A 188 18.14 12.62 2.76
N PHE A 189 18.15 12.68 1.42
CA PHE A 189 17.13 13.40 0.64
C PHE A 189 15.73 12.79 0.80
N ASP A 190 15.61 11.47 0.71
CA ASP A 190 14.33 10.78 0.83
C ASP A 190 13.73 10.95 2.23
N CYS A 191 14.56 10.82 3.27
CA CYS A 191 14.16 10.97 4.66
C CYS A 191 13.88 12.43 5.04
N GLY A 192 14.70 13.37 4.57
CA GLY A 192 14.60 14.79 4.91
C GLY A 192 13.54 15.56 4.12
N TRP A 193 13.25 15.14 2.89
CA TRP A 193 12.45 15.95 1.96
C TRP A 193 11.28 15.17 1.36
N ALA A 194 11.52 14.02 0.72
CA ALA A 194 10.47 13.31 -0.01
C ALA A 194 9.40 12.73 0.93
N ARG A 195 9.81 12.04 2.00
CA ARG A 195 8.90 11.36 2.92
C ARG A 195 8.02 12.31 3.73
N PRO A 196 8.54 13.43 4.28
CA PRO A 196 7.70 14.42 4.95
C PRO A 196 6.67 15.06 4.00
N LEU A 197 7.07 15.38 2.76
CA LEU A 197 6.17 15.96 1.76
C LEU A 197 5.02 14.99 1.43
N ILE A 198 5.35 13.72 1.17
CA ILE A 198 4.36 12.68 0.86
C ILE A 198 3.41 12.45 2.05
N LEU A 199 3.95 12.38 3.27
CA LEU A 199 3.13 12.24 4.48
C LEU A 199 2.21 13.44 4.71
N ASN A 200 2.68 14.66 4.41
CA ASN A 200 1.87 15.87 4.56
C ASN A 200 0.77 15.95 3.49
N ASN A 201 1.08 15.60 2.25
CA ASN A 201 0.11 15.52 1.16
C ASN A 201 -0.95 14.44 1.42
N LEU A 202 -0.56 13.26 1.94
CA LEU A 202 -1.49 12.22 2.34
C LEU A 202 -2.42 12.66 3.48
N ARG A 203 -1.92 13.47 4.44
CA ARG A 203 -2.75 14.03 5.52
C ARG A 203 -3.74 15.07 5.03
N LEU A 204 -3.40 15.85 4.00
CA LEU A 204 -4.31 16.83 3.41
C LEU A 204 -5.39 16.19 2.52
N ALA A 205 -5.13 14.99 2.01
CA ALA A 205 -6.05 14.26 1.14
C ALA A 205 -7.00 13.29 1.88
N ALA A 206 -6.89 13.18 3.21
CA ALA A 206 -7.73 12.34 4.08
C ALA A 206 -8.70 13.19 4.91
#